data_AF-A0A6G0HD80-F1
#
_entry.id   AF-A0A6G0HD80-F1
#
_cell.length_a   1.000
_cell.length_b   1.000
_cell.length_c   1.000
_cell.angle_alpha   90.00
_cell.angle_beta   90.00
_cell.angle_gamma   90.00
#
_symmetry.space_group_name_H-M   'P 1'
#
loop_
_entity.id
_entity.type
_entity.pdbx_description
1 polymer ?
#
loop_
_entity_poly.entity_id
_entity_poly.type
_entity_poly.pdbx_seq_one_letter_code
_entity_poly.pdbx_strand_id
1 'polypeptide(L)'
;MDRVSPSAVTVSLVLLLTQVSCGSCKLRRVTSAQILGFDWKNCGKPDDPAAIKSLSLSPDPISIPGDLTASASGSTSVELSAPLSVNVTLEKEVAGFWVKIPCVDELGSCHYTDVCDILDQLIPPGQDCPEPLHTYGLPCRCPFKASKQVSVKAAQSDCTNLQELSS
;
A
#
# COMPACT_ATOMS: atom_id res chain seq x y z
N MET A 1 60.90 -40.96 20.81
CA MET A 1 61.48 -39.90 19.95
C MET A 1 61.44 -40.42 18.54
N ASP A 2 60.76 -39.75 17.62
CA ASP A 2 61.14 -39.68 16.20
C ASP A 2 60.45 -38.46 15.57
N ARG A 3 61.21 -37.83 14.68
CA ARG A 3 61.19 -36.42 14.32
C ARG A 3 60.07 -36.03 13.35
N VAL A 4 59.52 -34.84 13.58
CA VAL A 4 58.70 -34.04 12.65
C VAL A 4 59.51 -33.73 11.37
N SER A 5 58.89 -33.96 10.21
CA SER A 5 59.34 -33.44 8.90
C SER A 5 58.31 -32.42 8.39
N PRO A 6 58.68 -31.15 8.10
CA PRO A 6 57.73 -30.03 7.99
C PRO A 6 57.42 -29.64 6.53
N SER A 7 57.14 -30.60 5.64
CA SER A 7 56.97 -30.33 4.22
C SER A 7 55.85 -31.17 3.59
N ALA A 8 54.56 -30.92 3.91
CA ALA A 8 53.46 -31.48 3.11
C ALA A 8 52.04 -30.99 3.42
N VAL A 9 51.75 -30.25 4.50
CA VAL A 9 50.35 -29.97 4.87
C VAL A 9 50.09 -28.48 5.07
N THR A 10 50.52 -27.67 4.11
CA THR A 10 50.14 -26.25 3.97
C THR A 10 49.18 -26.04 2.78
N VAL A 11 48.30 -27.01 2.50
CA VAL A 11 47.35 -26.95 1.37
C VAL A 11 45.89 -27.14 1.80
N SER A 12 45.56 -27.00 3.10
CA SER A 12 44.18 -27.22 3.57
C SER A 12 43.54 -26.05 4.33
N LEU A 13 44.12 -24.83 4.27
CA LEU A 13 43.55 -23.64 4.93
C LEU A 13 43.21 -22.48 3.97
N VAL A 14 42.96 -22.76 2.68
CA VAL A 14 42.64 -21.72 1.68
C VAL A 14 41.30 -21.97 0.95
N LEU A 15 40.53 -23.00 1.32
CA LEU A 15 39.28 -23.37 0.62
C LEU A 15 37.98 -23.16 1.41
N LEU A 16 38.01 -22.45 2.56
CA LEU A 16 36.81 -22.12 3.35
C LEU A 16 36.53 -20.62 3.47
N LEU A 17 37.18 -19.78 2.66
CA LEU A 17 36.90 -18.34 2.52
C LEU A 17 36.38 -17.98 1.12
N THR A 18 35.75 -18.91 0.39
CA THR A 18 34.91 -18.54 -0.75
C THR A 18 33.60 -17.98 -0.21
N GLN A 19 33.65 -16.67 0.04
CA GLN A 19 32.56 -15.73 -0.10
C GLN A 19 31.39 -16.37 -0.86
N VAL A 20 30.28 -16.63 -0.18
CA VAL A 20 28.97 -16.61 -0.84
C VAL A 20 28.66 -15.14 -1.11
N SER A 21 29.52 -14.50 -1.92
CA SER A 21 29.15 -13.35 -2.70
C SER A 21 28.15 -13.89 -3.69
N CYS A 22 26.86 -13.83 -3.33
CA CYS A 22 25.79 -13.91 -4.33
C CYS A 22 25.90 -12.65 -5.21
N GLY A 23 26.92 -12.60 -6.06
CA GLY A 23 27.22 -11.51 -6.98
C GLY A 23 26.25 -11.43 -8.15
N SER A 24 25.04 -11.98 -8.02
CA SER A 24 23.92 -11.82 -8.95
C SER A 24 22.61 -12.33 -8.35
N CYS A 25 22.22 -11.90 -7.15
CA CYS A 25 20.81 -11.50 -7.02
C CYS A 25 20.67 -10.24 -7.86
N LYS A 26 20.59 -10.39 -9.19
CA LYS A 26 20.08 -9.32 -10.04
C LYS A 26 18.66 -9.07 -9.52
N LEU A 27 18.49 -8.09 -8.64
CA LEU A 27 17.17 -7.52 -8.36
C LEU A 27 16.61 -7.18 -9.74
N ARG A 28 15.66 -7.98 -10.20
CA ARG A 28 14.99 -7.78 -11.46
C ARG A 28 14.15 -6.53 -11.22
N ARG A 29 14.67 -5.36 -11.61
CA ARG A 29 13.91 -4.11 -11.56
C ARG A 29 12.60 -4.38 -12.30
N VAL A 30 11.50 -4.48 -11.55
CA VAL A 30 10.16 -4.63 -12.11
C VAL A 30 9.88 -3.32 -12.84
N THR A 31 10.02 -3.32 -14.15
CA THR A 31 9.88 -2.12 -14.98
C THR A 31 8.42 -1.75 -15.24
N SER A 32 7.48 -2.68 -15.04
CA SER A 32 6.04 -2.42 -15.10
C SER A 32 5.27 -3.51 -14.36
N ALA A 33 4.31 -3.12 -13.51
CA ALA A 33 3.34 -4.01 -12.89
C ALA A 33 1.96 -3.72 -13.51
N GLN A 34 1.19 -4.79 -13.75
CA GLN A 34 -0.18 -4.70 -14.23
C GLN A 34 -1.13 -5.31 -13.19
N ILE A 35 -2.13 -4.55 -12.78
CA ILE A 35 -3.25 -5.05 -11.97
C ILE A 35 -4.40 -5.33 -12.93
N LEU A 36 -4.83 -6.58 -12.96
CA LEU A 36 -5.88 -7.08 -13.86
C LEU A 36 -7.17 -7.29 -13.06
N GLY A 37 -8.31 -6.89 -13.63
CA GLY A 37 -9.61 -7.28 -13.11
C GLY A 37 -9.90 -6.67 -11.74
N PHE A 38 -9.84 -5.35 -11.65
CA PHE A 38 -10.21 -4.62 -10.44
C PHE A 38 -11.64 -4.98 -10.02
N ASP A 39 -11.78 -5.51 -8.81
CA ASP A 39 -13.05 -5.87 -8.19
C ASP A 39 -13.09 -5.36 -6.74
N TRP A 40 -14.29 -5.04 -6.26
CA TRP A 40 -14.49 -4.57 -4.90
C TRP A 40 -15.88 -4.94 -4.38
N LYS A 41 -16.00 -5.06 -3.06
CA LYS A 41 -17.27 -5.30 -2.37
C LYS A 41 -17.23 -4.75 -0.95
N ASN A 42 -18.39 -4.48 -0.36
CA ASN A 42 -18.49 -4.25 1.08
C ASN A 42 -18.42 -5.60 1.81
N CYS A 43 -17.56 -5.69 2.82
CA CYS A 43 -17.42 -6.87 3.67
C CYS A 43 -18.39 -6.86 4.87
N GLY A 44 -18.92 -5.68 5.20
CA GLY A 44 -19.79 -5.43 6.34
C GLY A 44 -21.22 -5.95 6.17
N LYS A 45 -22.01 -5.83 7.24
CA LYS A 45 -23.44 -6.17 7.21
C LYS A 45 -24.24 -5.10 6.45
N PRO A 46 -25.44 -5.42 5.92
CA PRO A 46 -26.25 -4.44 5.19
C PRO A 46 -26.66 -3.20 6.01
N ASP A 47 -26.71 -3.35 7.34
CA ASP A 47 -27.06 -2.33 8.33
C ASP A 47 -25.85 -1.59 8.91
N ASP A 48 -24.63 -1.91 8.45
CA ASP A 48 -23.44 -1.18 8.87
C ASP A 48 -23.57 0.30 8.47
N PRO A 49 -23.10 1.22 9.35
CA PRO A 49 -23.42 2.63 9.21
C PRO A 49 -22.74 3.27 8.00
N ALA A 50 -21.66 2.69 7.48
CA ALA A 50 -20.94 3.19 6.31
C ALA A 50 -20.82 2.11 5.23
N ALA A 51 -21.04 2.50 3.97
CA ALA A 51 -20.95 1.59 2.84
C ALA A 51 -20.46 2.31 1.58
N ILE A 52 -19.61 1.63 0.80
CA ILE A 52 -19.24 2.06 -0.55
C ILE A 52 -20.37 1.68 -1.51
N LYS A 53 -20.77 2.63 -2.36
CA LYS A 53 -21.85 2.46 -3.35
C LYS A 53 -21.32 2.25 -4.75
N SER A 54 -20.22 2.91 -5.10
CA SER A 54 -19.51 2.69 -6.35
C SER A 54 -18.01 2.91 -6.14
N LEU A 55 -17.19 2.13 -6.82
CA LEU A 55 -15.75 2.35 -6.92
C LEU A 55 -15.32 1.89 -8.31
N SER A 56 -14.57 2.72 -9.02
CA SER A 56 -14.09 2.42 -10.37
C SER A 56 -12.66 2.92 -10.52
N LEU A 57 -11.81 2.10 -11.13
CA LEU A 57 -10.45 2.47 -11.50
C LEU A 57 -10.29 2.29 -13.02
N SER A 58 -9.50 3.18 -13.63
CA SER A 58 -9.17 3.15 -15.06
C SER A 58 -7.72 3.61 -15.26
N PRO A 59 -6.97 3.05 -16.22
CA PRO A 59 -7.36 1.98 -17.15
C PRO A 59 -7.37 0.57 -16.51
N ASP A 60 -8.01 -0.41 -17.16
CA ASP A 60 -7.91 -1.84 -16.84
C ASP A 60 -7.27 -2.57 -18.04
N PRO A 61 -6.09 -3.22 -17.90
CA PRO A 61 -5.27 -3.30 -16.68
C PRO A 61 -4.67 -1.98 -16.23
N ILE A 62 -4.62 -1.79 -14.91
CA ILE A 62 -3.91 -0.66 -14.30
C ILE A 62 -2.42 -0.90 -14.48
N SER A 63 -1.73 0.03 -15.12
CA SER A 63 -0.30 -0.04 -15.36
C SER A 63 0.45 0.88 -14.42
N ILE A 64 1.42 0.33 -13.69
CA ILE A 64 2.32 1.07 -12.78
C ILE A 64 3.76 0.89 -13.29
N PRO A 65 4.52 1.96 -13.55
CA PRO A 65 4.16 3.37 -13.42
C PRO A 65 3.14 3.84 -14.47
N GLY A 66 2.32 4.84 -14.12
CA GLY A 66 1.34 5.43 -15.03
C GLY A 66 0.25 6.25 -14.35
N ASP A 67 -0.62 6.82 -15.18
CA ASP A 67 -1.77 7.60 -14.77
C ASP A 67 -2.97 6.71 -14.41
N LEU A 68 -3.57 6.95 -13.24
CA LEU A 68 -4.77 6.26 -12.74
C LEU A 68 -5.93 7.24 -12.56
N THR A 69 -7.07 6.98 -13.19
CA THR A 69 -8.34 7.66 -12.89
C THR A 69 -9.17 6.83 -11.91
N ALA A 70 -9.52 7.42 -10.76
CA ALA A 70 -10.38 6.81 -9.76
C ALA A 70 -11.71 7.55 -9.61
N SER A 71 -12.81 6.83 -9.42
CA SER A 71 -14.07 7.43 -8.97
C SER A 71 -14.71 6.59 -7.89
N ALA A 72 -15.31 7.24 -6.90
CA ALA A 72 -15.88 6.57 -5.74
C ALA A 72 -17.16 7.26 -5.28
N SER A 73 -18.11 6.49 -4.77
CA SER A 73 -19.22 7.01 -4.00
C SER A 73 -19.50 6.13 -2.80
N GLY A 74 -20.00 6.74 -1.73
CA GLY A 74 -20.30 6.06 -0.48
C GLY A 74 -21.41 6.76 0.29
N SER A 75 -21.80 6.16 1.39
CA SER A 75 -22.80 6.69 2.31
C SER A 75 -22.38 6.41 3.74
N THR A 76 -22.72 7.31 4.65
CA THR A 76 -22.62 7.08 6.10
C THR A 76 -23.89 7.57 6.79
N SER A 77 -24.53 6.73 7.60
CA SER A 77 -25.75 7.06 8.35
C SER A 77 -25.45 7.74 9.69
N VAL A 78 -24.20 7.69 10.14
CA VAL A 78 -23.71 8.32 11.37
C VAL A 78 -22.57 9.27 11.05
N GLU A 79 -22.30 10.18 12.00
CA GLU A 79 -21.11 11.01 11.95
C GLU A 79 -19.87 10.18 12.28
N LEU A 80 -18.84 10.27 11.45
CA LEU A 80 -17.54 9.64 11.69
C LEU A 80 -16.61 10.69 12.30
N SER A 81 -16.38 10.58 13.61
CA SER A 81 -15.58 11.51 14.41
C SER A 81 -14.35 10.81 15.00
N ALA A 82 -13.39 11.60 15.46
CA ALA A 82 -12.20 11.09 16.13
C ALA A 82 -12.55 10.45 17.49
N PRO A 83 -11.87 9.37 17.91
CA PRO A 83 -10.87 8.63 17.15
C PRO A 83 -11.49 7.68 16.12
N LEU A 84 -11.01 7.74 14.86
CA LEU A 84 -11.52 6.90 13.77
C LEU A 84 -10.49 5.84 13.39
N SER A 85 -10.65 4.63 13.95
CA SER A 85 -9.73 3.51 13.71
C SER A 85 -10.01 2.80 12.39
N VAL A 86 -8.95 2.46 11.65
CA VAL A 86 -9.00 1.74 10.36
C VAL A 86 -7.97 0.62 10.34
N ASN A 87 -8.42 -0.61 10.05
CA ASN A 87 -7.56 -1.77 9.84
C ASN A 87 -7.43 -2.06 8.35
N VAL A 88 -6.22 -1.94 7.81
CA VAL A 88 -5.91 -2.26 6.42
C VAL A 88 -5.15 -3.58 6.38
N THR A 89 -5.58 -4.49 5.50
CA THR A 89 -4.85 -5.72 5.19
C THR A 89 -4.55 -5.72 3.71
N LEU A 90 -3.26 -5.71 3.38
CA LEU A 90 -2.76 -5.78 2.01
C LEU A 90 -2.11 -7.13 1.79
N GLU A 91 -2.52 -7.81 0.72
CA GLU A 91 -2.04 -9.13 0.35
C GLU A 91 -1.61 -9.15 -1.13
N LYS A 92 -0.60 -9.96 -1.44
CA LYS A 92 -0.13 -10.20 -2.81
C LYS A 92 -0.26 -11.67 -3.13
N GLU A 93 -0.89 -11.99 -4.25
CA GLU A 93 -0.89 -13.37 -4.75
C GLU A 93 0.47 -13.71 -5.36
N VAL A 94 1.10 -14.76 -4.84
CA VAL A 94 2.38 -15.28 -5.34
C VAL A 94 2.25 -16.80 -5.47
N ALA A 95 2.37 -17.30 -6.70
CA ALA A 95 2.29 -18.74 -7.00
C ALA A 95 1.01 -19.42 -6.43
N GLY A 96 -0.13 -18.72 -6.44
CA GLY A 96 -1.42 -19.23 -5.96
C GLY A 96 -1.66 -19.11 -4.45
N PHE A 97 -0.75 -18.47 -3.70
CA PHE A 97 -0.91 -18.18 -2.27
C PHE A 97 -0.98 -16.68 -2.03
N TRP A 98 -1.87 -16.25 -1.13
CA TRP A 98 -1.95 -14.87 -0.69
C TRP A 98 -0.96 -14.61 0.44
N VAL A 99 0.04 -13.77 0.17
CA VAL A 99 1.06 -13.38 1.13
C VAL A 99 0.73 -11.99 1.67
N LYS A 100 0.52 -11.91 2.99
CA LYS A 100 0.27 -10.65 3.68
C LYS A 100 1.52 -9.77 3.67
N ILE A 101 1.36 -8.53 3.22
CA ILE A 101 2.42 -7.51 3.22
C ILE A 101 2.45 -6.85 4.61
N PRO A 102 3.58 -6.88 5.34
CA PRO A 102 3.67 -6.29 6.68
C PRO A 102 3.54 -4.77 6.62
N CYS A 103 3.18 -4.15 7.76
CA CYS A 103 3.20 -2.70 7.89
C CYS A 103 4.64 -2.21 8.07
N VAL A 104 5.13 -1.38 7.16
CA VAL A 104 6.44 -0.71 7.21
C VAL A 104 6.23 0.73 6.75
N ASP A 105 6.67 1.70 7.54
CA ASP A 105 6.55 3.13 7.23
C ASP A 105 5.12 3.53 6.78
N GLU A 106 4.11 3.04 7.52
CA GLU A 106 2.68 3.27 7.25
C GLU A 106 2.16 2.69 5.93
N LEU A 107 2.91 1.77 5.31
CA LEU A 107 2.53 1.07 4.09
C LEU A 107 2.40 -0.44 4.34
N GLY A 108 1.37 -1.06 3.75
CA GLY A 108 1.08 -2.48 3.87
C GLY A 108 -0.11 -2.77 4.79
N SER A 109 -0.05 -3.86 5.55
CA SER A 109 -1.13 -4.25 6.46
C SER A 109 -1.04 -3.52 7.79
N CYS A 110 -1.43 -2.25 7.81
CA CYS A 110 -1.34 -1.36 8.96
C CYS A 110 -2.68 -1.22 9.72
N HIS A 111 -2.58 -0.99 11.04
CA HIS A 111 -3.70 -0.56 11.87
C HIS A 111 -3.50 0.91 12.23
N TYR A 112 -4.31 1.77 11.63
CA TYR A 112 -4.34 3.18 11.95
C TYR A 112 -5.32 3.38 13.11
N THR A 113 -4.81 3.80 14.26
CA THR A 113 -5.62 3.97 15.48
C THR A 113 -6.56 5.15 15.39
N ASP A 114 -6.14 6.20 14.69
CA ASP A 114 -6.95 7.37 14.41
C ASP A 114 -6.55 8.00 13.07
N VAL A 115 -7.37 7.82 12.05
CA VAL A 115 -7.14 8.47 10.75
C VAL A 115 -7.47 9.96 10.76
N CYS A 116 -8.22 10.44 11.76
CA CYS A 116 -8.48 11.88 11.90
C CYS A 116 -7.18 12.63 12.25
N ASP A 117 -6.36 12.08 13.15
CA ASP A 117 -5.06 12.64 13.51
C ASP A 117 -4.10 12.68 12.30
N ILE A 118 -4.14 11.67 11.44
CA ILE A 118 -3.33 11.62 10.20
C ILE A 118 -3.79 12.72 9.23
N LEU A 119 -5.10 12.89 9.05
CA LEU A 119 -5.64 13.95 8.19
C LEU A 119 -5.29 15.36 8.71
N ASP A 120 -5.30 15.58 10.02
CA ASP A 120 -4.93 16.87 10.61
C ASP A 120 -3.42 17.17 10.47
N GLN A 121 -2.57 16.15 10.48
CA GLN A 121 -1.13 16.29 10.21
C GLN A 121 -0.85 16.62 8.73
N LEU A 122 -1.56 15.95 7.81
CA LEU A 122 -1.39 16.16 6.37
C LEU A 122 -2.06 17.45 5.88
N ILE A 123 -3.14 17.87 6.53
CA ILE A 123 -3.95 19.03 6.14
C ILE A 123 -4.21 19.90 7.39
N PRO A 124 -3.22 20.70 7.84
CA PRO A 124 -3.33 21.51 9.05
C PRO A 124 -4.56 22.43 9.05
N PRO A 125 -5.17 22.71 10.21
CA PRO A 125 -6.37 23.53 10.29
C PRO A 125 -6.15 24.92 9.68
N GLY A 126 -7.14 25.40 8.91
CA GLY A 126 -7.07 26.67 8.20
C GLY A 126 -6.51 26.58 6.78
N GLN A 127 -6.03 25.41 6.34
CA GLN A 127 -5.72 25.14 4.93
C GLN A 127 -6.96 24.69 4.16
N ASP A 128 -7.03 25.00 2.87
CA ASP A 128 -8.05 24.42 1.99
C ASP A 128 -7.81 22.92 1.78
N CYS A 129 -8.89 22.19 1.48
CA CYS A 129 -8.75 20.78 1.13
C CYS A 129 -7.94 20.62 -0.16
N PRO A 130 -7.14 19.55 -0.31
CA PRO A 130 -6.46 19.28 -1.57
C PRO A 130 -7.47 18.98 -2.67
N GLU A 131 -7.09 19.28 -3.92
CA GLU A 131 -7.81 18.76 -5.08
C GLU A 131 -7.72 17.23 -5.12
N PRO A 132 -8.80 16.52 -5.51
CA PRO A 132 -10.04 17.05 -6.09
C PRO A 132 -11.14 17.37 -5.06
N LEU A 133 -10.88 17.18 -3.76
CA LEU A 133 -11.90 17.31 -2.71
C LEU A 133 -12.44 18.73 -2.61
N HIS A 134 -11.56 19.73 -2.77
CA HIS A 134 -11.96 21.13 -2.74
C HIS A 134 -12.91 21.50 -3.89
N THR A 135 -12.60 21.14 -5.15
CA THR A 135 -13.54 21.34 -6.27
C THR A 135 -14.91 20.67 -6.06
N TYR A 136 -14.95 19.49 -5.42
CA TYR A 136 -16.21 18.80 -5.14
C TYR A 136 -16.90 19.25 -3.84
N GLY A 137 -16.33 20.22 -3.11
CA GLY A 137 -16.88 20.69 -1.84
C GLY A 137 -16.93 19.62 -0.75
N LEU A 138 -16.02 18.65 -0.82
CA LEU A 138 -15.97 17.51 0.09
C LEU A 138 -15.10 17.81 1.31
N PRO A 139 -15.52 17.40 2.52
CA PRO A 139 -14.69 17.53 3.71
C PRO A 139 -13.44 16.65 3.59
N CYS A 140 -12.30 17.17 4.04
CA CYS A 140 -11.03 16.46 4.12
C CYS A 140 -10.52 16.31 5.56
N ARG A 141 -11.35 16.66 6.56
CA ARG A 141 -11.06 16.55 7.98
C ARG A 141 -12.26 16.01 8.73
N CYS A 142 -12.00 15.41 9.89
CA CYS A 142 -13.04 14.99 10.81
C CYS A 142 -13.69 16.19 11.52
N PRO A 143 -14.95 16.07 11.97
CA PRO A 143 -15.85 14.93 11.76
C PRO A 143 -16.50 14.93 10.37
N PHE A 144 -16.66 13.74 9.79
CA PHE A 144 -17.42 13.54 8.56
C PHE A 144 -18.89 13.32 8.89
N LYS A 145 -19.73 14.28 8.50
CA LYS A 145 -21.17 14.24 8.79
C LYS A 145 -21.88 13.08 8.09
N ALA A 146 -22.96 12.61 8.71
CA ALA A 146 -23.89 11.67 8.10
C ALA A 146 -24.35 12.17 6.72
N SER A 147 -24.24 11.32 5.71
CA SER A 147 -24.69 11.60 4.34
C SER A 147 -25.18 10.34 3.66
N LYS A 148 -26.34 10.45 3.00
CA LYS A 148 -26.90 9.36 2.19
C LYS A 148 -26.06 9.05 0.95
N GLN A 149 -25.33 10.04 0.44
CA GLN A 149 -24.46 9.88 -0.72
C GLN A 149 -23.37 10.96 -0.74
N VAL A 150 -22.13 10.53 -0.86
CA VAL A 150 -20.95 11.36 -1.12
C VAL A 150 -20.24 10.75 -2.31
N SER A 151 -19.85 11.57 -3.30
CA SER A 151 -19.25 11.08 -4.55
C SER A 151 -18.05 11.93 -4.96
N VAL A 152 -16.92 11.27 -5.20
CA VAL A 152 -15.75 11.83 -5.88
C VAL A 152 -15.82 11.36 -7.33
N LYS A 153 -16.05 12.30 -8.25
CA LYS A 153 -16.01 11.99 -9.69
C LYS A 153 -14.56 12.02 -10.17
N ALA A 154 -14.25 11.14 -11.12
CA ALA A 154 -12.97 10.96 -11.81
C ALA A 154 -11.83 11.87 -11.30
N ALA A 155 -11.07 11.37 -10.33
CA ALA A 155 -9.86 11.95 -9.82
C ALA A 155 -8.67 11.33 -10.55
N GLN A 156 -7.82 12.14 -11.15
CA GLN A 156 -6.59 11.68 -11.77
C GLN A 156 -5.47 11.65 -10.73
N SER A 157 -4.76 10.53 -10.67
CA SER A 157 -3.64 10.30 -9.78
C SER A 157 -2.43 9.83 -10.59
N ASP A 158 -1.28 10.45 -10.36
CA ASP A 158 -0.01 10.06 -10.97
C ASP A 158 0.66 8.99 -10.11
N CYS A 159 0.68 7.75 -10.61
CA CYS A 159 1.32 6.61 -9.97
C CYS A 159 2.71 6.31 -10.55
N THR A 160 3.37 7.28 -11.18
CA THR A 160 4.66 7.06 -11.83
C THR A 160 5.78 6.69 -10.86
N ASN A 161 5.67 7.05 -9.57
CA ASN A 161 6.70 6.80 -8.57
C ASN A 161 6.38 5.65 -7.58
N LEU A 162 5.37 4.81 -7.87
CA LEU A 162 4.91 3.73 -6.99
C LEU A 162 5.82 2.48 -6.97
N GLN A 163 7.13 2.65 -7.21
CA GLN A 163 8.08 1.53 -7.38
C GLN A 163 8.38 0.77 -6.07
N GLU A 164 8.05 1.30 -4.91
CA GLU A 164 8.47 0.73 -3.62
C GLU A 164 7.65 -0.48 -3.15
N LEU A 165 6.41 -0.66 -3.61
CA LEU A 165 5.52 -1.73 -3.10
C LEU A 165 5.66 -3.09 -3.81
N SER A 166 6.54 -3.21 -4.82
CA SER A 166 6.69 -4.45 -5.59
C SER A 166 7.93 -5.28 -5.24
N SER A 167 8.79 -4.77 -4.35
CA SER A 167 10.08 -5.39 -3.97
C SER A 167 9.94 -6.45 -2.90
#